data_AF-A0A7R8ZX40-F1
#
_entry.id   AF-A0A7R8ZX40-F1
#
_cell.length_a   1.000
_cell.length_b   1.000
_cell.length_c   1.000
_cell.angle_alpha   90.00
_cell.angle_beta   90.00
_cell.angle_gamma   90.00
#
_symmetry.space_group_name_H-M   'P 1'
#
loop_
_entity.id
_entity.type
_entity.pdbx_description
1 polymer ?
#
loop_
_entity_poly.entity_id
_entity_poly.type
_entity_poly.pdbx_seq_one_letter_code
_entity_poly.pdbx_strand_id
1 'polypeptide(L)'
;SAITVFPPRLDGRHDFRIWNNQIISYAGYRLEDGSVLGDGGNVEFTQVCQKLGWKSKGTMFDVLPLVLSANGHDPEYFELPKEIVMEVDITHPE
;
A
#
# COMPACT_ATOMS: atom_id res chain seq x y z
N SER A 1 -17.70 11.89 -2.21
CA SER A 1 -17.59 10.67 -1.37
C SER A 1 -18.01 9.46 -2.15
N ALA A 2 -17.38 8.30 -1.93
CA ALA A 2 -17.71 7.05 -2.59
C ALA A 2 -17.32 5.85 -1.71
N ILE A 3 -17.92 4.69 -1.99
CA ILE A 3 -17.53 3.38 -1.45
C ILE A 3 -17.65 2.33 -2.56
N THR A 4 -16.73 1.37 -2.59
CA THR A 4 -16.80 0.20 -3.48
C THR A 4 -17.05 -1.04 -2.63
N VAL A 5 -18.13 -1.77 -2.93
CA VAL A 5 -18.54 -2.96 -2.18
C VAL A 5 -18.17 -4.21 -2.98
N PHE A 6 -17.18 -4.96 -2.49
CA PHE A 6 -16.81 -6.29 -3.01
C PHE A 6 -17.78 -7.37 -2.50
N PRO A 7 -17.76 -8.60 -3.07
CA PRO A 7 -18.63 -9.69 -2.63
C PRO A 7 -18.57 -9.95 -1.11
N PRO A 8 -19.71 -10.29 -0.47
CA PRO A 8 -19.74 -10.58 0.96
C PRO A 8 -19.03 -11.90 1.29
N ARG A 9 -18.55 -12.03 2.52
CA ARG A 9 -18.03 -13.30 3.04
C ARG A 9 -19.10 -14.39 3.01
N LEU A 10 -18.72 -15.59 2.55
CA LEU A 10 -19.60 -16.76 2.51
C LEU A 10 -19.23 -17.78 3.59
N ASP A 11 -18.08 -18.44 3.45
CA ASP A 11 -17.62 -19.55 4.31
C ASP A 11 -16.29 -19.25 5.02
N GLY A 12 -15.78 -18.02 4.89
CA GLY A 12 -14.51 -17.56 5.47
C GLY A 12 -13.27 -18.08 4.74
N ARG A 13 -13.42 -18.86 3.66
CA ARG A 13 -12.31 -19.31 2.80
C ARG A 13 -12.20 -18.50 1.52
N HIS A 14 -13.31 -17.91 1.07
CA HIS A 14 -13.42 -17.20 -0.21
C HIS A 14 -13.53 -15.68 -0.04
N ASP A 15 -12.75 -15.12 0.87
CA ASP A 15 -12.83 -13.70 1.21
C ASP A 15 -12.21 -12.80 0.12
N PHE A 16 -12.76 -11.58 0.01
CA PHE A 16 -12.18 -10.47 -0.72
C PHE A 16 -11.55 -9.50 0.27
N ARG A 17 -10.25 -9.19 0.09
CA ARG A 17 -9.49 -8.36 1.02
C ARG A 17 -8.57 -7.42 0.25
N ILE A 18 -8.66 -6.13 0.58
CA ILE A 18 -7.58 -5.18 0.36
C ILE A 18 -6.72 -5.26 1.61
N TRP A 19 -5.45 -5.62 1.46
CA TRP A 19 -4.55 -5.80 2.60
C TRP A 19 -4.00 -4.47 3.12
N ASN A 20 -3.94 -3.45 2.25
CA ASN A 20 -3.57 -2.11 2.61
C ASN A 20 -4.56 -1.53 3.64
N ASN A 21 -4.05 -0.75 4.59
CA ASN A 21 -4.88 -0.02 5.54
C ASN A 21 -5.59 1.18 4.89
N GLN A 22 -4.99 1.76 3.84
CA GLN A 22 -5.52 2.84 3.02
C GLN A 22 -5.25 2.54 1.53
N ILE A 23 -6.08 3.07 0.63
CA ILE A 23 -5.88 2.87 -0.82
C ILE A 23 -4.60 3.56 -1.32
N ILE A 24 -4.30 4.75 -0.80
CA ILE A 24 -3.08 5.50 -1.10
C ILE A 24 -2.38 5.76 0.23
N SER A 25 -1.17 5.24 0.37
CA SER A 25 -0.27 5.54 1.49
C SER A 25 1.18 5.40 1.04
N TYR A 26 2.10 6.09 1.72
CA TYR A 26 3.52 6.01 1.43
C TYR A 26 4.18 4.84 2.14
N ALA A 27 5.20 4.26 1.51
CA ALA A 27 5.99 3.18 2.07
C ALA A 27 6.91 3.66 3.19
N GLY A 28 7.36 2.69 4.01
CA GLY A 28 8.32 2.89 5.09
C GLY A 28 9.45 1.88 5.02
N TYR A 29 10.70 2.34 5.11
CA TYR A 29 11.90 1.50 5.00
C TYR A 29 12.75 1.61 6.26
N ARG A 30 13.01 0.48 6.93
CA ARG A 30 13.99 0.44 8.01
C ARG A 30 15.41 0.42 7.41
N LEU A 31 16.23 1.38 7.78
CA LEU A 31 17.62 1.52 7.33
C LEU A 31 18.58 0.72 8.22
N GLU A 32 19.82 0.55 7.76
CA GLU A 32 20.86 -0.22 8.47
C GLU A 32 21.22 0.38 9.84
N ASP A 33 21.14 1.71 9.97
CA ASP A 33 21.38 2.43 11.22
C ASP A 33 20.20 2.36 12.21
N GLY A 34 19.12 1.68 11.83
CA GLY A 34 17.91 1.50 12.63
C GLY A 34 16.87 2.62 12.47
N SER A 35 17.19 3.69 11.75
CA SER A 35 16.24 4.75 11.40
C SER A 35 15.21 4.26 10.38
N VAL A 36 14.18 5.08 10.13
CA VAL A 36 13.13 4.80 9.16
C VAL A 36 13.04 5.91 8.13
N LEU A 37 13.09 5.54 6.85
CA LEU A 37 12.83 6.42 5.71
C LEU A 37 11.37 6.27 5.29
N GLY A 38 10.68 7.39 5.03
CA GLY A 38 9.26 7.39 4.65
C GLY A 38 8.33 7.23 5.86
N ASP A 39 7.22 6.51 5.68
CA ASP A 39 6.18 6.38 6.70
C ASP A 39 6.45 5.21 7.67
N GLY A 40 6.79 5.54 8.92
CA GLY A 40 7.00 4.56 10.00
C GLY A 40 5.81 3.64 10.27
N GLY A 41 4.59 4.09 10.00
CA GLY A 41 3.37 3.28 10.17
C GLY A 41 3.26 2.14 9.16
N ASN A 42 3.96 2.23 8.02
CA ASN A 42 3.84 1.27 6.93
C ASN A 42 5.05 0.36 6.76
N VAL A 43 6.02 0.36 7.69
CA VAL A 43 7.28 -0.42 7.56
C VAL A 43 7.01 -1.92 7.37
N GLU A 44 6.17 -2.51 8.21
CA GLU A 44 5.86 -3.94 8.13
C GLU A 44 5.17 -4.30 6.81
N PHE A 45 4.18 -3.49 6.41
CA PHE A 45 3.45 -3.72 5.17
C PHE A 45 4.30 -3.50 3.92
N THR A 46 5.24 -2.54 3.96
CA THR A 46 6.22 -2.31 2.91
C THR A 46 7.09 -3.56 2.69
N GLN A 47 7.52 -4.21 3.77
CA GLN A 47 8.26 -5.48 3.68
C GLN A 47 7.42 -6.61 3.09
N VAL A 48 6.12 -6.67 3.39
CA VAL A 48 5.20 -7.64 2.75
C VAL A 48 5.16 -7.41 1.25
N CYS A 49 5.00 -6.15 0.80
CA CYS A 49 5.00 -5.81 -0.63
C CYS A 49 6.32 -6.23 -1.31
N GLN A 50 7.46 -5.95 -0.68
CA GLN A 50 8.78 -6.34 -1.20
C GLN A 50 8.94 -7.86 -1.30
N LYS A 51 8.44 -8.63 -0.32
CA LYS A 51 8.43 -10.11 -0.36
C LYS A 51 7.55 -10.67 -1.47
N LEU A 52 6.47 -9.98 -1.82
CA LEU A 52 5.63 -10.30 -2.99
C LEU A 52 6.31 -9.92 -4.32
N GLY A 53 7.47 -9.28 -4.28
CA GLY A 53 8.28 -8.93 -5.45
C GLY A 53 8.13 -7.47 -5.90
N TRP A 54 7.39 -6.64 -5.17
CA TRP A 54 7.32 -5.20 -5.46
C TRP A 54 8.70 -4.55 -5.32
N LYS A 55 9.06 -3.70 -6.28
CA LYS A 55 10.34 -2.97 -6.31
C LYS A 55 10.07 -1.49 -6.15
N SER A 56 10.39 -0.97 -4.97
CA SER A 56 10.30 0.45 -4.70
C SER A 56 11.51 1.23 -5.23
N LYS A 57 11.39 2.56 -5.24
CA LYS A 57 12.51 3.46 -5.56
C LYS A 57 13.38 3.76 -4.33
N GLY A 58 12.86 3.50 -3.13
CA GLY A 58 13.50 3.79 -1.85
C GLY A 58 13.48 5.27 -1.50
N THR A 59 12.37 5.97 -1.75
CA THR A 59 12.23 7.40 -1.41
C THR A 59 11.33 7.64 -0.18
N MET A 60 11.27 8.88 0.29
CA MET A 60 10.39 9.27 1.41
C MET A 60 8.89 9.17 1.05
N PHE A 61 8.55 9.20 -0.24
CA PHE A 61 7.17 9.31 -0.73
C PHE A 61 6.86 8.27 -1.81
N ASP A 62 7.40 7.06 -1.67
CA ASP A 62 7.04 5.95 -2.56
C ASP A 62 5.61 5.50 -2.25
N VAL A 63 4.67 5.72 -3.18
CA VAL A 63 3.30 5.22 -3.07
C VAL A 63 3.31 3.68 -3.08
N LEU A 64 2.69 3.08 -2.07
CA LEU A 64 2.57 1.62 -1.96
C LEU A 64 1.70 1.04 -3.08
N PRO A 65 1.98 -0.20 -3.53
CA PRO A 65 1.06 -0.91 -4.41
C PRO A 65 -0.16 -1.35 -3.61
N LEU A 66 -1.27 -1.62 -4.29
CA LEU A 66 -2.39 -2.34 -3.70
C LEU A 66 -2.06 -3.82 -3.63
N VAL A 67 -2.25 -4.44 -2.46
CA VAL A 67 -2.17 -5.88 -2.29
C VAL A 67 -3.57 -6.43 -2.09
N LEU A 68 -4.01 -7.26 -3.03
CA LEU A 68 -5.40 -7.68 -3.16
C LEU A 68 -5.49 -9.21 -3.15
N SER A 69 -6.42 -9.74 -2.34
CA SER A 69 -6.86 -11.13 -2.43
C SER A 69 -8.31 -11.17 -2.90
N ALA A 70 -8.59 -12.01 -3.88
CA ALA A 70 -9.93 -12.25 -4.41
C ALA A 70 -10.31 -13.71 -4.21
N ASN A 71 -11.53 -13.98 -3.73
CA ASN A 71 -12.08 -15.32 -3.61
C ASN A 71 -11.15 -16.33 -2.88
N GLY A 72 -10.41 -15.87 -1.86
CA GLY A 72 -9.49 -16.73 -1.10
C GLY A 72 -8.16 -17.08 -1.78
N HIS A 73 -7.88 -16.54 -2.97
CA HIS A 73 -6.59 -16.71 -3.63
C HIS A 73 -5.47 -15.92 -2.93
N ASP A 74 -4.23 -16.36 -3.16
CA ASP A 74 -3.04 -15.68 -2.69
C ASP A 74 -3.04 -14.20 -3.12
N PRO A 75 -2.48 -13.30 -2.30
CA PRO A 75 -2.46 -11.89 -2.61
C PRO A 75 -1.55 -11.58 -3.81
N GLU A 76 -2.05 -10.73 -4.69
CA GLU A 76 -1.28 -10.13 -5.79
C GLU A 76 -1.12 -8.63 -5.57
N TYR A 77 0.01 -8.07 -5.97
CA TYR A 77 0.25 -6.63 -5.88
C TYR A 77 0.00 -5.94 -7.23
N PHE A 78 -0.54 -4.72 -7.17
CA PHE A 78 -0.84 -3.88 -8.33
C PHE A 78 -0.35 -2.46 -8.07
N GLU A 79 0.48 -1.92 -8.95
CA GLU A 79 0.90 -0.52 -8.86
C GLU A 79 -0.24 0.40 -9.34
N LEU A 80 -0.48 1.47 -8.59
CA LEU A 80 -1.41 2.51 -9.01
C LEU A 80 -0.76 3.35 -10.12
N PRO A 81 -1.46 3.59 -11.25
CA PRO A 81 -1.01 4.58 -12.22
C PRO A 81 -0.83 5.94 -11.55
N LYS A 82 0.28 6.63 -11.82
CA LYS A 82 0.60 7.88 -11.11
C LYS A 82 -0.39 8.98 -11.41
N GLU A 83 -0.95 8.99 -12.60
CA GLU A 83 -1.92 9.97 -13.08
C GLU A 83 -3.25 9.95 -12.30
N ILE A 84 -3.55 8.87 -11.57
CA ILE A 84 -4.75 8.78 -10.72
C ILE A 84 -4.45 9.04 -9.24
N VAL A 85 -3.19 9.23 -8.87
CA VAL A 85 -2.76 9.57 -7.51
C VAL A 85 -2.47 11.08 -7.47
N MET A 86 -3.35 11.83 -6.82
CA MET A 86 -3.15 13.27 -6.62
C MET A 86 -2.29 13.51 -5.39
N GLU A 87 -1.11 14.07 -5.59
CA GLU A 87 -0.21 14.55 -4.53
C GLU A 87 -0.21 16.08 -4.53
N VAL A 88 0.01 16.68 -3.36
CA VAL A 88 0.09 18.14 -3.20
C VAL A 88 1.38 18.47 -2.45
N ASP A 89 2.23 19.27 -3.08
CA ASP A 89 3.41 19.81 -2.43
C ASP A 89 2.99 20.79 -1.33
N ILE A 90 3.39 20.48 -0.09
CA ILE A 90 3.03 21.31 1.06
C ILE A 90 3.92 22.56 1.09
N THR A 91 3.30 23.73 1.00
CA THR A 91 3.96 25.03 1.10
C THR A 91 3.36 25.86 2.23
N HIS A 92 4.18 26.66 2.91
CA HIS A 92 3.68 27.69 3.82
C HIS A 92 3.44 28.99 3.02
N PRO A 93 2.36 29.75 3.29
CA PRO A 93 2.04 30.97 2.55
C PRO A 93 3.03 32.14 2.77
N GLU A 94 3.87 32.07 3.80
CA GLU A 94 4.96 33.02 4.10
C GLU A 94 6.30 32.30 4.35
#